data_AF-A0A0F5LCX9-F1
#
_entry.id   AF-A0A0F5LCX9-F1
#
_cell.length_a   1.000
_cell.length_b   1.000
_cell.length_c   1.000
_cell.angle_alpha   90.00
_cell.angle_beta   90.00
_cell.angle_gamma   90.00
#
_symmetry.space_group_name_H-M   'P 1'
#
loop_
_entity.id
_entity.type
_entity.pdbx_description
1 polymer ?
#
loop_
_entity_poly.entity_id
_entity_poly.type
_entity_poly.pdbx_seq_one_letter_code
_entity_poly.pdbx_strand_id
1 'polypeptide(L)'
;MFAKIFLSIVFMASSWGAMAQEDTAPWQAVVTDQIDALKDGSVRAALDLAGAGFRSSYDDPNKFLSDILRSGYGPIVESRSFDFGRFEKTEGGLVLQVVNLVGQDQSLYEAVYQMVDEPNVGWRVQGVVLRKVPGLGV
;
A
#
# COMPACT_ATOMS: atom_id res chain seq x y z
N MET A 1 -16.27 50.02 53.23
CA MET A 1 -17.16 49.30 52.29
C MET A 1 -17.29 50.20 51.06
N PHE A 2 -16.76 49.95 49.86
CA PHE A 2 -16.37 48.71 49.17
C PHE A 2 -15.18 49.03 48.23
N ALA A 3 -14.07 48.30 48.37
CA ALA A 3 -12.96 48.35 47.41
C ALA A 3 -13.22 47.32 46.31
N LYS A 4 -13.30 47.79 45.06
CA LYS A 4 -13.50 46.95 43.87
C LYS A 4 -12.21 46.18 43.56
N ILE A 5 -12.26 44.86 43.70
CA ILE A 5 -11.19 43.93 43.36
C ILE A 5 -11.10 43.84 41.83
N PHE A 6 -9.93 44.18 41.29
CA PHE A 6 -9.59 43.99 39.87
C PHE A 6 -9.22 42.51 39.67
N LEU A 7 -10.04 41.78 38.92
CA LEU A 7 -9.82 40.37 38.58
C LEU A 7 -8.97 40.28 37.32
N SER A 8 -7.71 39.88 37.48
CA SER A 8 -6.78 39.59 36.40
C SER A 8 -7.18 38.29 35.69
N ILE A 9 -7.52 38.36 34.40
CA ILE A 9 -7.75 37.18 33.56
C ILE A 9 -6.40 36.78 32.96
N VAL A 10 -5.83 35.68 33.47
CA VAL A 10 -4.69 34.99 32.85
C VAL A 10 -5.21 34.22 31.64
N PHE A 11 -4.88 34.68 30.44
CA PHE A 11 -5.06 33.92 29.20
C PHE A 11 -4.05 32.77 29.18
N MET A 12 -4.47 31.60 29.63
CA MET A 12 -3.72 30.36 29.48
C MET A 12 -3.87 29.93 28.01
N ALA A 13 -2.88 30.30 27.18
CA ALA A 13 -2.79 29.87 25.80
C ALA A 13 -2.49 28.36 25.77
N SER A 14 -3.56 27.58 25.79
CA SER A 14 -3.55 26.16 25.49
C SER A 14 -3.20 25.97 24.02
N SER A 15 -1.90 25.84 23.72
CA SER A 15 -1.42 25.35 22.42
C SER A 15 -1.88 23.90 22.25
N TRP A 16 -3.13 23.71 21.81
CA TRP A 16 -3.53 22.47 21.18
C TRP A 16 -2.72 22.37 19.90
N GLY A 17 -1.61 21.62 19.97
CA GLY A 17 -0.96 21.14 18.76
C GLY A 17 -2.01 20.38 17.97
N ALA A 18 -2.42 20.94 16.83
CA ALA A 18 -3.15 20.18 15.84
C ALA A 18 -2.23 19.02 15.44
N MET A 19 -2.49 17.83 15.97
CA MET A 19 -1.93 16.61 15.41
C MET A 19 -2.42 16.58 13.97
N ALA A 20 -1.53 16.83 13.01
CA ALA A 20 -1.81 16.48 11.64
C ALA A 20 -2.21 15.01 11.66
N GLN A 21 -3.43 14.71 11.23
CA GLN A 21 -3.84 13.34 10.95
C GLN A 21 -2.92 12.88 9.82
N GLU A 22 -1.79 12.25 10.16
CA GLU A 22 -1.07 11.43 9.18
C GLU A 22 -2.12 10.47 8.64
N ASP A 23 -2.44 10.61 7.35
CA ASP A 23 -3.26 9.65 6.65
C ASP A 23 -2.49 8.34 6.68
N THR A 24 -2.73 7.53 7.71
CA THR A 24 -2.08 6.24 7.84
C THR A 24 -2.44 5.42 6.60
N ALA A 25 -1.43 4.82 5.98
CA ALA A 25 -1.56 3.98 4.79
C ALA A 25 -1.33 2.51 5.17
N PRO A 26 -2.17 1.91 6.04
CA PRO A 26 -1.93 0.56 6.57
C PRO A 26 -1.84 -0.53 5.49
N TRP A 27 -2.47 -0.32 4.33
CA TRP A 27 -2.37 -1.24 3.19
C TRP A 27 -0.96 -1.33 2.60
N GLN A 28 -0.10 -0.33 2.80
CA GLN A 28 1.29 -0.36 2.32
C GLN A 28 2.07 -1.50 2.96
N ALA A 29 1.82 -1.81 4.24
CA ALA A 29 2.43 -2.97 4.90
C ALA A 29 2.04 -4.29 4.19
N VAL A 30 0.76 -4.45 3.85
CA VAL A 30 0.28 -5.64 3.11
C VAL A 30 0.92 -5.75 1.73
N VAL A 31 1.09 -4.63 1.02
CA VAL A 31 1.76 -4.62 -0.28
C VAL A 31 3.24 -5.00 -0.15
N THR A 32 3.94 -4.43 0.84
CA THR A 32 5.33 -4.79 1.15
C THR A 32 5.46 -6.28 1.42
N ASP A 33 4.65 -6.80 2.36
CA ASP A 33 4.70 -8.21 2.76
C ASP A 33 4.42 -9.16 1.59
N GLN A 34 3.51 -8.78 0.67
CA GLN A 34 3.23 -9.58 -0.51
C GLN A 34 4.39 -9.57 -1.50
N ILE A 35 4.99 -8.41 -1.77
CA ILE A 35 6.15 -8.29 -2.67
C ILE A 35 7.32 -9.10 -2.11
N ASP A 36 7.63 -8.97 -0.83
CA ASP A 36 8.71 -9.70 -0.19
C ASP A 36 8.47 -11.21 -0.19
N ALA A 37 7.23 -11.65 0.10
CA ALA A 37 6.88 -13.06 0.02
C ALA A 37 7.00 -13.63 -1.41
N LEU A 38 6.68 -12.85 -2.45
CA LEU A 38 6.91 -13.25 -3.84
C LEU A 38 8.40 -13.38 -4.16
N LYS A 39 9.22 -12.42 -3.73
CA LYS A 39 10.67 -12.38 -3.97
C LYS A 39 11.40 -13.54 -3.29
N ASP A 40 11.00 -13.87 -2.07
CA ASP A 40 11.58 -14.95 -1.28
C ASP A 40 11.03 -16.34 -1.62
N GLY A 41 10.11 -16.43 -2.60
CA GLY A 41 9.47 -17.69 -2.99
C GLY A 41 8.50 -18.24 -1.95
N SER A 42 8.08 -17.43 -0.97
CA SER A 42 7.07 -17.75 0.05
C SER A 42 5.66 -17.63 -0.54
N VAL A 43 5.38 -18.40 -1.60
CA VAL A 43 4.21 -18.19 -2.47
C VAL A 43 2.87 -18.32 -1.72
N ARG A 44 2.80 -19.22 -0.74
CA ARG A 44 1.61 -19.36 0.11
C ARG A 44 1.31 -18.07 0.88
N ALA A 45 2.33 -17.45 1.47
CA ALA A 45 2.17 -16.20 2.22
C ALA A 45 1.74 -15.06 1.29
N ALA A 46 2.33 -14.98 0.09
CA ALA A 46 1.92 -14.00 -0.91
C ALA A 46 0.45 -14.15 -1.33
N LEU A 47 -0.02 -15.39 -1.54
CA LEU A 47 -1.40 -15.69 -1.88
C LEU A 47 -2.38 -15.38 -0.73
N ASP A 48 -1.98 -15.62 0.52
CA ASP A 48 -2.82 -15.32 1.70
C ASP A 48 -3.09 -13.80 1.89
N LEU A 49 -2.22 -12.95 1.34
CA LEU A 49 -2.37 -11.48 1.29
C LEU A 49 -3.23 -11.00 0.10
N ALA A 50 -3.57 -11.89 -0.84
CA ALA A 50 -4.48 -11.59 -1.93
C ALA A 50 -5.95 -11.62 -1.48
N GLY A 51 -6.81 -10.98 -2.26
CA GLY A 51 -8.25 -10.98 -2.05
C GLY A 51 -8.86 -12.38 -2.12
N ALA A 52 -10.03 -12.55 -1.52
CA ALA A 52 -10.70 -13.86 -1.44
C ALA A 52 -10.91 -14.52 -2.82
N GLY A 53 -11.14 -13.72 -3.87
CA GLY A 53 -11.26 -14.21 -5.25
C GLY A 53 -9.99 -14.89 -5.77
N PHE A 54 -8.80 -14.35 -5.47
CA PHE A 54 -7.55 -15.00 -5.82
C PHE A 54 -7.33 -16.25 -4.98
N ARG A 55 -7.45 -16.15 -3.64
CA ARG A 55 -7.26 -17.30 -2.73
C ARG A 55 -8.12 -18.51 -3.11
N SER A 56 -9.37 -18.28 -3.50
CA SER A 56 -10.30 -19.35 -3.91
C SER A 56 -10.03 -19.91 -5.32
N SER A 57 -9.27 -19.20 -6.15
CA SER A 57 -8.94 -19.63 -7.52
C SER A 57 -7.70 -20.53 -7.59
N TYR A 58 -6.93 -20.62 -6.52
CA TYR A 58 -5.66 -21.35 -6.48
C TYR A 58 -5.61 -22.35 -5.32
N ASP A 59 -5.84 -23.63 -5.63
CA ASP A 59 -5.62 -24.73 -4.67
C ASP A 59 -4.12 -24.98 -4.43
N ASP A 60 -3.29 -24.79 -5.47
CA ASP A 60 -1.83 -24.87 -5.39
C ASP A 60 -1.22 -23.46 -5.48
N PRO A 61 -0.60 -22.96 -4.39
CA PRO A 61 0.09 -21.68 -4.41
C PRO A 61 1.16 -21.58 -5.51
N ASN A 62 1.86 -22.66 -5.90
CA ASN A 62 2.90 -22.57 -6.91
C ASN A 62 2.35 -22.20 -8.30
N LYS A 63 1.09 -22.56 -8.58
CA LYS A 63 0.40 -22.14 -9.80
C LYS A 63 0.16 -20.63 -9.82
N PHE A 64 -0.11 -20.02 -8.66
CA PHE A 64 -0.27 -18.57 -8.54
C PHE A 64 1.01 -17.83 -8.96
N LEU A 65 2.18 -18.24 -8.46
CA LEU A 65 3.45 -17.64 -8.89
C LEU A 65 3.72 -17.87 -10.38
N SER A 66 3.46 -19.08 -10.88
CA SER A 66 3.62 -19.41 -12.30
C SER A 66 2.75 -18.52 -13.20
N ASP A 67 1.52 -18.25 -12.79
CA ASP A 67 0.57 -17.40 -13.51
C ASP A 67 0.95 -15.92 -13.45
N ILE A 68 1.49 -15.44 -12.31
CA ILE A 68 2.09 -14.09 -12.19
C ILE A 68 3.22 -13.91 -13.22
N LEU A 69 4.17 -14.84 -13.27
CA LEU A 69 5.33 -14.76 -14.16
C LEU A 69 4.89 -14.82 -15.63
N ARG A 70 4.01 -15.77 -15.97
CA ARG A 70 3.48 -15.93 -17.33
C ARG A 70 2.67 -14.71 -17.80
N SER A 71 2.00 -14.02 -16.88
CA SER A 71 1.17 -12.84 -17.19
C SER A 71 1.97 -11.55 -17.28
N GLY A 72 3.31 -11.61 -17.20
CA GLY A 72 4.18 -10.43 -17.34
C GLY A 72 4.36 -9.62 -16.07
N TYR A 73 3.98 -10.15 -14.91
CA TYR A 73 4.19 -9.50 -13.60
C TYR A 73 5.55 -9.83 -12.97
N GLY A 74 6.45 -10.47 -13.73
CA GLY A 74 7.84 -10.72 -13.33
C GLY A 74 8.56 -9.53 -12.70
N PRO A 75 8.39 -8.27 -13.17
CA PRO A 75 9.02 -7.10 -12.54
C PRO A 75 8.67 -6.89 -11.07
N ILE A 76 7.54 -7.41 -10.56
CA ILE A 76 7.23 -7.37 -9.13
C ILE A 76 8.13 -8.35 -8.37
N VAL A 77 8.22 -9.58 -8.86
CA VAL A 77 8.98 -10.71 -8.28
C VAL A 77 10.49 -10.50 -8.37
N GLU A 78 10.96 -9.83 -9.41
CA GLU A 78 12.39 -9.67 -9.71
C GLU A 78 12.93 -8.29 -9.35
N SER A 79 12.08 -7.36 -8.89
CA SER A 79 12.47 -5.99 -8.58
C SER A 79 13.62 -5.93 -7.56
N ARG A 80 14.58 -5.04 -7.82
CA ARG A 80 15.66 -4.75 -6.88
C ARG A 80 15.14 -3.94 -5.70
N SER A 81 14.28 -2.98 -5.96
CA SER A 81 13.71 -2.07 -4.98
C SER A 81 12.35 -1.56 -5.44
N PHE A 82 11.57 -1.04 -4.49
CA PHE A 82 10.34 -0.34 -4.77
C PHE A 82 10.13 0.82 -3.79
N ASP A 83 9.26 1.75 -4.16
CA ASP A 83 8.76 2.82 -3.30
C ASP A 83 7.27 3.06 -3.53
N PHE A 84 6.60 3.67 -2.55
CA PHE A 84 5.19 4.01 -2.65
C PHE A 84 5.01 5.39 -3.26
N GLY A 85 4.26 5.44 -4.35
CA GLY A 85 3.75 6.66 -4.94
C GLY A 85 2.46 7.15 -4.28
N ARG A 86 1.72 7.99 -5.01
CA ARG A 86 0.40 8.49 -4.59
C ARG A 86 -0.58 7.32 -4.39
N PHE A 87 -1.48 7.48 -3.43
CA PHE A 87 -2.67 6.64 -3.31
C PHE A 87 -3.95 7.47 -3.48
N GLU A 88 -5.03 6.78 -3.83
CA GLU A 88 -6.39 7.33 -3.90
C GLU A 88 -7.35 6.41 -3.16
N LYS A 89 -8.20 6.98 -2.29
CA LYS A 89 -9.29 6.27 -1.63
C LYS A 89 -10.59 6.62 -2.36
N THR A 90 -11.33 5.61 -2.80
CA THR A 90 -12.66 5.79 -3.39
C THR A 90 -13.74 5.77 -2.31
N GLU A 91 -14.93 6.31 -2.61
CA GLU A 91 -16.07 6.27 -1.69
C GLU A 91 -16.52 4.84 -1.32
N GLY A 92 -16.20 3.85 -2.16
CA GLY A 92 -16.53 2.44 -1.95
C GLY A 92 -15.54 1.66 -1.09
N GLY A 93 -14.54 2.32 -0.47
CA GLY A 93 -13.53 1.65 0.36
C GLY A 93 -12.41 0.96 -0.42
N LEU A 94 -12.45 1.01 -1.76
CA LEU A 94 -11.31 0.62 -2.60
C LEU A 94 -10.22 1.68 -2.51
N VAL A 95 -8.98 1.24 -2.34
CA VAL A 95 -7.78 2.07 -2.37
C VAL A 95 -6.90 1.69 -3.55
N LEU A 96 -6.49 2.68 -4.33
CA LEU A 96 -5.52 2.53 -5.41
C LEU A 96 -4.17 3.00 -4.88
N GLN A 97 -3.19 2.11 -4.75
CA GLN A 97 -1.83 2.44 -4.30
C GLN A 97 -0.85 2.30 -5.47
N VAL A 98 -0.19 3.39 -5.86
CA VAL A 98 0.91 3.35 -6.83
C VAL A 98 2.17 2.80 -6.14
N VAL A 99 2.83 1.85 -6.79
CA VAL A 99 4.14 1.31 -6.39
C VAL A 99 5.10 1.46 -7.57
N ASN A 100 6.17 2.20 -7.36
CA ASN A 100 7.24 2.34 -8.35
C ASN A 100 8.26 1.23 -8.12
N LEU A 101 8.64 0.50 -9.16
CA LEU A 101 9.55 -0.62 -9.10
C LEU A 101 10.79 -0.33 -9.94
N VAL A 102 11.96 -0.73 -9.43
CA VAL A 102 13.22 -0.71 -10.18
C VAL A 102 13.60 -2.15 -10.50
N GLY A 103 13.59 -2.51 -11.78
CA GLY A 103 14.03 -3.81 -12.29
C GLY A 103 15.54 -4.02 -12.18
N GLN A 104 15.99 -5.26 -12.36
CA GLN A 104 17.41 -5.63 -12.34
C GLN A 104 18.23 -4.90 -13.41
N ASP A 105 17.61 -4.61 -14.55
CA ASP A 105 18.17 -3.89 -15.70
C ASP A 105 18.02 -2.36 -15.59
N GLN A 106 17.68 -1.84 -14.41
CA GLN A 106 17.31 -0.44 -14.18
C GLN A 106 16.06 0.04 -14.93
N SER A 107 15.30 -0.86 -15.56
CA SER A 107 13.98 -0.51 -16.10
C SER A 107 13.06 -0.07 -14.95
N LEU A 108 12.29 0.99 -15.20
CA LEU A 108 11.30 1.49 -14.26
C LEU A 108 9.92 0.92 -14.60
N TYR A 109 9.19 0.53 -13.58
CA TYR A 109 7.80 0.08 -13.71
C TYR A 109 6.92 0.78 -12.69
N GLU A 110 5.65 0.91 -13.02
CA GLU A 110 4.63 1.40 -12.12
C GLU A 110 3.55 0.31 -12.00
N ALA A 111 3.29 -0.11 -10.77
CA ALA A 111 2.23 -1.04 -10.43
C ALA A 111 1.14 -0.30 -9.64
N VAL A 112 -0.10 -0.38 -10.09
CA VAL A 112 -1.26 0.14 -9.35
C VAL A 112 -1.92 -1.02 -8.63
N TYR A 113 -1.76 -1.06 -7.32
CA TYR A 113 -2.39 -2.04 -6.44
C TYR A 113 -3.80 -1.59 -6.05
N GLN A 114 -4.75 -2.49 -6.20
CA GLN A 114 -6.14 -2.32 -5.77
C GLN A 114 -6.30 -3.01 -4.41
N MET A 115 -6.58 -2.24 -3.37
CA MET A 115 -6.65 -2.70 -1.99
C MET A 115 -8.05 -2.52 -1.43
N VAL A 116 -8.55 -3.53 -0.71
CA VAL A 116 -9.82 -3.45 0.03
C VAL A 116 -9.59 -3.99 1.43
N ASP A 117 -10.17 -3.34 2.44
CA ASP A 117 -10.24 -3.88 3.79
C ASP A 117 -11.39 -4.89 3.87
N GLU A 118 -11.04 -6.18 3.87
CA GLU A 118 -12.01 -7.26 3.94
C GLU A 118 -12.54 -7.40 5.39
N PRO A 119 -13.87 -7.48 5.61
CA PRO A 119 -14.44 -7.56 6.95
C PRO A 119 -13.87 -8.70 7.79
N ASN A 120 -13.32 -8.37 8.96
CA ASN A 120 -12.68 -9.29 9.92
C ASN A 120 -11.39 -9.98 9.41
N VAL A 121 -10.87 -9.57 8.26
CA VAL A 121 -9.68 -10.17 7.61
C VAL A 121 -8.56 -9.14 7.47
N GLY A 122 -8.90 -7.87 7.26
CA GLY A 122 -7.97 -6.77 7.04
C GLY A 122 -7.73 -6.48 5.56
N TRP A 123 -6.80 -5.57 5.29
CA TRP A 123 -6.41 -5.18 3.94
C TRP A 123 -5.94 -6.36 3.08
N ARG A 124 -6.44 -6.46 1.86
CA ARG A 124 -6.06 -7.48 0.87
C ARG A 124 -5.93 -6.90 -0.52
N VAL A 125 -5.03 -7.49 -1.31
CA VAL A 125 -4.79 -7.11 -2.71
C VAL A 125 -5.85 -7.72 -3.61
N GLN A 126 -6.76 -6.89 -4.12
CA GLN A 126 -7.85 -7.28 -5.02
C GLN A 126 -7.43 -7.29 -6.50
N GLY A 127 -6.28 -6.71 -6.83
CA GLY A 127 -5.73 -6.72 -8.18
C GLY A 127 -4.50 -5.83 -8.32
N VAL A 128 -3.75 -6.04 -9.39
CA VAL A 128 -2.60 -5.20 -9.75
C VAL A 128 -2.65 -4.94 -11.25
N VAL A 129 -2.35 -3.70 -11.65
CA VAL A 129 -2.08 -3.37 -13.06
C VAL A 129 -0.64 -2.88 -13.13
N LEU A 130 0.16 -3.48 -14.01
CA LEU A 130 1.58 -3.16 -14.17
C LEU A 130 1.83 -2.52 -15.53
N ARG A 131 2.61 -1.44 -15.55
CA ARG A 131 3.13 -0.85 -16.79
C ARG A 131 4.62 -0.58 -16.68
N LYS A 132 5.34 -0.73 -17.80
CA LYS A 132 6.71 -0.22 -17.92
C LYS A 132 6.67 1.29 -18.13
N VAL A 133 7.48 2.03 -17.38
CA VAL A 133 7.62 3.47 -17.55
C VAL A 133 8.66 3.71 -18.66
N PRO A 134 8.34 4.48 -19.72
CA PRO A 134 9.32 4.86 -20.71
C PRO A 134 10.49 5.59 -20.04
N GLY A 135 11.72 5.12 -20.26
CA GLY A 135 12.89 5.87 -19.83
C GLY A 135 12.91 7.22 -20.53
N LEU A 136 13.21 8.29 -19.78
CA LEU A 136 13.57 9.56 -20.40
C LEU A 136 14.89 9.31 -21.14
N GLY A 137 14.82 9.16 -22.46
CA GLY A 137 16.00 9.20 -23.30
C GLY A 137 16.65 10.56 -23.10
N VAL A 138 17.77 10.58 -22.38
CA VAL A 138 18.65 11.75 -22.30
C VAL A 138 19.60 11.80 -23.48
#